data_AF-A0A351ELQ2-F1
#
_entry.id   AF-A0A351ELQ2-F1
#
_cell.length_a   1.000
_cell.length_b   1.000
_cell.length_c   1.000
_cell.angle_alpha   90.00
_cell.angle_beta   90.00
_cell.angle_gamma   90.00
#
_symmetry.space_group_name_H-M   'P 1'
#
loop_
_entity.id
_entity.type
_entity.pdbx_description
1 polymer ?
#
loop_
_entity_poly.entity_id
_entity_poly.type
_entity_poly.pdbx_seq_one_letter_code
_entity_poly.pdbx_strand_id
1 'polypeptide(L)'
;AEASKPTLVNTLTAISDIDDKNGGTLLIPGSHAELSQAMRERRPVGKLPPAINLEAPAGSVTLTDGRILHGTGINHTDEPRIVLLNSMQVNWKRQQENWMLSVRPEVLERASSKLLQRMGFQATTGSQTNEGHGFGARGLIGEHAGALRDFRLAADRGDYVRVGELGPDSTEEELQAPFTLREVVAAARSGGQSAPLGIGGNHEIGG
;
A
#
# COMPACT_ATOMS: atom_id res chain seq x y z
N ALA A 1 14.50 14.10 -7.21
CA ALA A 1 14.39 13.45 -5.88
C ALA A 1 14.19 11.93 -6.01
N GLU A 2 13.32 11.44 -6.90
CA GLU A 2 13.02 9.99 -7.05
C GLU A 2 14.23 9.10 -7.39
N ALA A 3 15.31 9.66 -7.95
CA ALA A 3 16.49 8.89 -8.32
C ALA A 3 17.37 8.46 -7.10
N SER A 4 17.17 8.98 -5.89
CA SER A 4 18.05 8.66 -4.74
C SER A 4 17.50 7.59 -3.80
N LYS A 5 16.17 7.42 -3.69
CA LYS A 5 15.53 6.48 -2.76
C LYS A 5 14.55 5.56 -3.49
N PRO A 6 14.47 4.26 -3.15
CA PRO A 6 13.45 3.38 -3.71
C PRO A 6 12.05 3.85 -3.31
N THR A 7 11.14 3.93 -4.27
CA THR A 7 9.69 4.13 -4.02
C THR A 7 8.94 2.80 -3.91
N LEU A 8 9.63 1.69 -4.16
CA LEU A 8 9.13 0.33 -4.10
C LEU A 8 10.28 -0.61 -3.71
N VAL A 9 9.97 -1.58 -2.85
CA VAL A 9 10.83 -2.73 -2.52
C VAL A 9 10.04 -4.00 -2.81
N ASN A 10 10.59 -4.87 -3.65
CA ASN A 10 10.01 -6.19 -3.87
C ASN A 10 10.52 -7.15 -2.82
N THR A 11 9.59 -7.94 -2.30
CA THR A 11 9.85 -9.04 -1.37
C THR A 11 9.50 -10.33 -2.10
N LEU A 12 10.49 -11.18 -2.32
CA LEU A 12 10.30 -12.52 -2.86
C LEU A 12 10.51 -13.52 -1.73
N THR A 13 9.47 -14.27 -1.39
CA THR A 13 9.58 -15.38 -0.45
C THR A 13 9.65 -16.68 -1.22
N ALA A 14 10.75 -17.41 -1.05
CA ALA A 14 10.97 -18.72 -1.64
C ALA A 14 10.05 -19.74 -0.96
N ILE A 15 9.11 -20.33 -1.69
CA ILE A 15 8.27 -21.44 -1.17
C ILE A 15 8.94 -22.78 -1.51
N SER A 16 9.54 -22.87 -2.69
CA SER A 16 10.49 -23.92 -3.08
C SER A 16 11.92 -23.39 -3.04
N ASP A 17 12.91 -24.28 -3.09
CA ASP A 17 14.29 -23.89 -3.41
C ASP A 17 14.32 -23.13 -4.74
N ILE A 18 15.27 -22.22 -4.87
CA ILE A 18 15.48 -21.39 -6.06
C ILE A 18 16.94 -21.55 -6.46
N ASP A 19 17.18 -21.91 -7.73
CA ASP A 19 18.52 -22.01 -8.30
C ASP A 19 18.51 -21.66 -9.81
N ASP A 20 19.67 -21.75 -10.45
CA ASP A 20 19.81 -21.53 -11.89
C ASP A 20 19.04 -22.56 -12.74
N LYS A 21 18.91 -23.80 -12.27
CA LYS A 21 18.22 -24.89 -12.97
C LYS A 21 16.72 -24.71 -13.00
N ASN A 22 16.11 -24.30 -11.88
CA ASN A 22 14.66 -24.18 -11.74
C ASN A 22 14.11 -22.79 -12.12
N GLY A 23 14.95 -21.94 -12.71
CA GLY A 23 14.56 -20.63 -13.23
C GLY A 23 14.57 -19.53 -12.18
N GLY A 24 15.55 -19.56 -11.27
CA GLY A 24 15.84 -18.51 -10.31
C GLY A 24 15.81 -17.12 -10.93
N THR A 25 15.23 -16.16 -10.21
CA THR A 25 14.98 -14.80 -10.73
C THR A 25 16.30 -14.20 -11.20
N LEU A 26 16.35 -13.75 -12.44
CA LEU A 26 17.50 -13.07 -13.00
C LEU A 26 17.59 -11.66 -12.41
N LEU A 27 18.78 -11.28 -11.96
CA LEU A 27 19.06 -9.98 -11.36
C LEU A 27 20.34 -9.41 -11.99
N ILE A 28 20.39 -8.10 -12.20
CA ILE A 28 21.65 -7.39 -12.50
C ILE A 28 22.05 -6.59 -11.26
N PRO A 29 22.97 -7.10 -10.41
CA PRO A 29 23.41 -6.39 -9.21
C PRO A 29 23.93 -4.98 -9.53
N GLY A 30 23.58 -4.01 -8.70
CA GLY A 30 24.00 -2.61 -8.88
C GLY A 30 23.28 -1.83 -10.00
N SER A 31 22.48 -2.48 -10.85
CA SER A 31 21.78 -1.80 -11.96
C SER A 31 20.89 -0.65 -11.52
N HIS A 32 20.19 -0.76 -10.39
CA HIS A 32 19.39 0.32 -9.81
C HIS A 32 20.21 1.61 -9.57
N ALA A 33 21.47 1.49 -9.16
CA ALA A 33 22.35 2.62 -8.89
C ALA A 33 22.87 3.24 -10.19
N GLU A 34 23.35 2.42 -11.13
CA GLU A 34 23.84 2.87 -12.45
C GLU A 34 22.73 3.54 -13.26
N LEU A 35 21.55 2.93 -13.32
CA LEU A 35 20.38 3.52 -13.99
C LEU A 35 19.99 4.86 -13.37
N SER A 36 19.95 4.93 -12.03
CA SER A 36 19.60 6.16 -11.33
C SER A 36 20.64 7.25 -11.55
N GLN A 37 21.93 6.90 -11.62
CA GLN A 37 23.02 7.84 -11.89
C GLN A 37 22.97 8.35 -13.33
N ALA A 38 22.87 7.45 -14.31
CA ALA A 38 22.76 7.81 -15.72
C ALA A 38 21.58 8.76 -15.99
N MET A 39 20.43 8.49 -15.36
CA MET A 39 19.25 9.38 -15.44
C MET A 39 19.51 10.77 -14.85
N ARG A 40 20.22 10.88 -13.71
CA ARG A 40 20.56 12.18 -13.11
C ARG A 40 21.53 12.98 -13.97
N GLU A 41 22.53 12.30 -14.52
CA GLU A 41 23.57 12.89 -15.36
C GLU A 41 23.10 13.12 -16.80
N ARG A 42 21.87 12.69 -17.15
CA ARG A 42 21.29 12.76 -18.50
C ARG A 42 22.20 12.13 -19.56
N ARG A 43 22.81 10.99 -19.21
CA ARG A 43 23.66 10.22 -20.11
C ARG A 43 23.04 8.86 -20.45
N PRO A 44 23.43 8.23 -21.56
CA PRO A 44 23.09 6.85 -21.82
C PRO A 44 23.60 5.90 -20.72
N VAL A 45 22.85 4.82 -20.52
CA VAL A 45 23.28 3.71 -19.67
C VAL A 45 24.38 2.95 -20.39
N GLY A 46 25.51 2.74 -19.73
CA GLY A 46 26.62 1.96 -20.27
C GLY A 46 26.34 0.46 -20.30
N LYS A 47 27.33 -0.34 -20.69
CA LYS A 47 27.23 -1.80 -20.61
C LYS A 47 27.14 -2.22 -19.14
N LEU A 48 26.06 -2.92 -18.80
CA LEU A 48 25.86 -3.50 -17.48
C LEU A 48 26.52 -4.88 -17.37
N PRO A 49 26.83 -5.35 -16.15
CA PRO A 49 27.24 -6.73 -15.93
C PRO A 49 26.14 -7.71 -16.38
N PRO A 50 26.49 -8.97 -16.69
CA PRO A 50 25.50 -9.99 -17.01
C PRO A 50 24.54 -10.19 -15.84
N ALA A 51 23.32 -10.61 -16.16
CA ALA A 51 22.38 -11.05 -15.14
C ALA A 51 22.89 -12.34 -14.46
N ILE A 52 22.61 -12.47 -13.17
CA ILE A 52 22.85 -13.67 -12.37
C ILE A 52 21.51 -14.24 -11.90
N ASN A 53 21.44 -15.55 -11.69
CA ASN A 53 20.29 -16.17 -11.05
C ASN A 53 20.34 -15.92 -9.53
N LEU A 54 19.18 -15.60 -8.95
CA LEU A 54 18.98 -15.69 -7.52
C LEU A 54 19.00 -17.16 -7.10
N GLU A 55 19.89 -17.51 -6.17
CA GLU A 55 19.89 -18.81 -5.51
C GLU A 55 19.50 -18.63 -4.05
N ALA A 56 18.52 -19.38 -3.58
CA ALA A 56 18.05 -19.32 -2.20
C ALA A 56 17.27 -20.58 -1.81
N PRO A 57 17.47 -21.14 -0.61
CA PRO A 57 16.66 -22.25 -0.14
C PRO A 57 15.22 -21.81 0.18
N ALA A 58 14.29 -22.77 0.17
CA ALA A 58 12.92 -22.57 0.60
C ALA A 58 12.86 -21.94 2.00
N GLY A 59 11.91 -21.02 2.20
CA GLY A 59 11.77 -20.21 3.41
C GLY A 59 12.62 -18.92 3.42
N SER A 60 13.51 -18.73 2.44
CA SER A 60 14.27 -17.49 2.31
C SER A 60 13.38 -16.32 1.87
N VAL A 61 13.74 -15.11 2.31
CA VAL A 61 13.13 -13.86 1.84
C VAL A 61 14.20 -12.98 1.24
N THR A 62 14.04 -12.64 -0.04
CA THR A 62 14.91 -11.70 -0.76
C THR A 62 14.21 -10.35 -0.87
N LEU A 63 14.94 -9.29 -0.54
CA LEU A 63 14.50 -7.91 -0.71
C LEU A 63 15.26 -7.29 -1.88
N THR A 64 14.54 -6.70 -2.83
CA THR A 64 15.16 -5.99 -3.95
C THR A 64 14.61 -4.58 -4.09
N ASP A 65 15.50 -3.64 -4.39
CA ASP A 65 15.11 -2.30 -4.83
C ASP A 65 14.25 -2.42 -6.09
N GLY A 66 13.08 -1.77 -6.11
CA GLY A 66 12.14 -1.84 -7.24
C GLY A 66 12.70 -1.35 -8.58
N ARG A 67 13.87 -0.69 -8.58
CA ARG A 67 14.58 -0.22 -9.77
C ARG A 67 15.62 -1.20 -10.31
N ILE A 68 15.89 -2.31 -9.60
CA ILE A 68 16.86 -3.29 -10.10
C ILE A 68 16.34 -3.91 -11.40
N LEU A 69 17.19 -4.04 -12.41
CA LEU A 69 16.84 -4.82 -13.60
C LEU A 69 16.77 -6.29 -13.21
N HIS A 70 15.65 -6.90 -13.54
CA HIS A 70 15.37 -8.28 -13.20
C HIS A 70 14.41 -8.91 -14.21
N GLY A 71 14.33 -10.24 -14.20
CA GLY A 71 13.43 -11.02 -15.03
C GLY A 71 13.24 -12.42 -14.49
N THR A 72 12.26 -13.14 -15.03
CA THR A 72 12.05 -14.55 -14.69
C THR A 72 13.12 -15.39 -15.38
N GLY A 73 13.82 -16.25 -14.62
CA GLY A 73 14.75 -17.22 -15.19
C GLY A 73 14.02 -18.35 -15.92
N ILE A 74 14.72 -19.02 -16.83
CA ILE A 74 14.17 -20.18 -17.56
C ILE A 74 14.17 -21.37 -16.60
N ASN A 75 13.01 -22.00 -16.39
CA ASN A 75 12.93 -23.24 -15.64
C ASN A 75 13.28 -24.40 -16.59
N HIS A 76 14.39 -25.09 -16.30
CA HIS A 76 14.88 -26.25 -17.05
C HIS A 76 14.46 -27.59 -16.42
N THR A 77 13.65 -27.56 -15.38
CA THR A 77 13.14 -28.74 -14.68
C THR A 77 11.67 -29.00 -15.05
N ASP A 78 11.17 -30.19 -14.70
CA ASP A 78 9.76 -30.56 -14.87
C ASP A 78 8.87 -30.15 -13.69
N GLU A 79 9.45 -29.50 -12.67
CA GLU A 79 8.76 -29.11 -11.44
C GLU A 79 8.50 -27.59 -11.38
N PRO A 80 7.35 -27.14 -10.87
CA PRO A 80 7.07 -25.71 -10.75
C PRO A 80 7.90 -25.06 -9.64
N ARG A 81 8.53 -23.93 -9.96
CA ARG A 81 9.17 -23.05 -8.97
C ARG A 81 8.12 -22.10 -8.36
N ILE A 82 7.84 -22.25 -7.08
CA ILE A 82 6.81 -21.48 -6.38
C ILE A 82 7.44 -20.38 -5.52
N VAL A 83 7.02 -19.15 -5.75
CA VAL A 83 7.45 -17.97 -4.99
C VAL A 83 6.25 -17.11 -4.64
N LEU A 84 6.28 -16.49 -3.46
CA LEU A 84 5.32 -15.46 -3.08
C LEU A 84 5.96 -14.08 -3.33
N LEU A 85 5.27 -13.24 -4.10
CA LEU A 85 5.73 -11.90 -4.44
C LEU A 85 4.89 -10.86 -3.72
N ASN A 86 5.55 -9.93 -3.02
CA ASN A 86 4.90 -8.79 -2.39
C ASN A 86 5.70 -7.52 -2.70
N SER A 87 5.04 -6.49 -3.21
CA SER A 87 5.67 -5.18 -3.43
C SER A 87 5.27 -4.21 -2.32
N MET A 88 6.24 -3.82 -1.50
CA MET A 88 6.05 -2.76 -0.50
C MET A 88 6.31 -1.42 -1.19
N GLN A 89 5.37 -0.49 -1.08
CA GLN A 89 5.43 0.80 -1.75
C GLN A 89 5.14 1.94 -0.80
N VAL A 90 5.58 3.13 -1.20
CA VAL A 90 5.23 4.39 -0.56
C VAL A 90 3.70 4.61 -0.57
N ASN A 91 3.19 5.24 0.48
CA ASN A 91 1.75 5.41 0.75
C ASN A 91 0.98 6.23 -0.31
N TRP A 92 1.67 7.11 -1.04
CA TRP A 92 1.06 7.93 -2.09
C TRP A 92 0.97 7.22 -3.45
N LYS A 93 1.56 6.03 -3.60
CA LYS A 93 1.49 5.25 -4.83
C LYS A 93 0.27 4.34 -4.80
N ARG A 94 -0.52 4.35 -5.88
CA ARG A 94 -1.67 3.46 -6.05
C ARG A 94 -1.20 1.99 -6.05
N GLN A 95 -1.88 1.17 -5.26
CA GLN A 95 -1.61 -0.26 -5.18
C GLN A 95 -2.01 -0.99 -6.46
N GLN A 96 -1.29 -2.08 -6.77
CA GLN A 96 -1.61 -2.94 -7.92
C GLN A 96 -2.93 -3.69 -7.68
N GLU A 97 -3.12 -4.22 -6.47
CA GLU A 97 -4.34 -4.89 -6.06
C GLU A 97 -5.32 -3.87 -5.43
N ASN A 98 -6.61 -3.96 -5.78
CA ASN A 98 -7.63 -3.07 -5.22
C ASN A 98 -8.22 -3.68 -3.94
N TRP A 99 -7.43 -3.70 -2.87
CA TRP A 99 -7.81 -4.29 -1.59
C TRP A 99 -9.10 -3.70 -0.99
N MET A 100 -9.35 -2.41 -1.24
CA MET A 100 -10.57 -1.73 -0.81
C MET A 100 -11.84 -2.33 -1.43
N LEU A 101 -11.72 -3.09 -2.53
CA LEU A 101 -12.81 -3.86 -3.15
C LEU A 101 -12.65 -5.37 -2.94
N SER A 102 -11.46 -5.94 -3.14
CA SER A 102 -11.27 -7.39 -3.27
C SER A 102 -11.15 -8.16 -1.95
N VAL A 103 -10.81 -7.51 -0.83
CA VAL A 103 -10.67 -8.21 0.46
C VAL A 103 -12.04 -8.70 0.95
N ARG A 104 -12.09 -9.95 1.42
CA ARG A 104 -13.29 -10.52 2.02
C ARG A 104 -13.58 -9.90 3.41
N PRO A 105 -14.86 -9.73 3.80
CA PRO A 105 -15.22 -9.10 5.08
C PRO A 105 -14.59 -9.78 6.30
N GLU A 106 -14.58 -11.12 6.35
CA GLU A 106 -14.04 -11.85 7.51
C GLU A 106 -12.50 -11.78 7.64
N VAL A 107 -11.81 -11.30 6.60
CA VAL A 107 -10.39 -10.93 6.69
C VAL A 107 -10.26 -9.56 7.34
N LEU A 108 -11.08 -8.59 6.94
CA LEU A 108 -11.09 -7.25 7.55
C LEU A 108 -11.46 -7.29 9.02
N GLU A 109 -12.40 -8.17 9.40
CA GLU A 109 -12.82 -8.34 10.78
C GLU A 109 -11.67 -8.75 11.70
N ARG A 110 -10.77 -9.62 11.22
CA ARG A 110 -9.63 -10.18 11.95
C ARG A 110 -8.30 -9.47 11.67
N ALA A 111 -8.29 -8.49 10.76
CA ALA A 111 -7.07 -7.81 10.36
C ALA A 111 -6.50 -6.97 11.50
N SER A 112 -5.20 -7.11 11.76
CA SER A 112 -4.49 -6.19 12.64
C SER A 112 -4.44 -4.78 12.05
N SER A 113 -4.28 -3.76 12.89
CA SER A 113 -4.09 -2.37 12.44
C SER A 113 -2.93 -2.23 11.45
N LYS A 114 -1.88 -3.05 11.59
CA LYS A 114 -0.73 -3.07 10.67
C LYS A 114 -1.10 -3.64 9.30
N LEU A 115 -1.94 -4.68 9.26
CA LEU A 115 -2.42 -5.23 7.99
C LEU A 115 -3.38 -4.25 7.30
N LEU A 116 -4.31 -3.66 8.05
CA LEU A 116 -5.22 -2.63 7.53
C LEU A 116 -4.46 -1.46 6.90
N GLN A 117 -3.42 -0.95 7.58
CA GLN A 117 -2.54 0.08 7.02
C GLN A 117 -1.89 -0.38 5.70
N ARG A 118 -1.33 -1.60 5.65
CA ARG A 118 -0.66 -2.13 4.44
C ARG A 118 -1.61 -2.38 3.28
N MET A 119 -2.89 -2.67 3.57
CA MET A 119 -3.94 -2.87 2.57
C MET A 119 -4.61 -1.56 2.12
N GLY A 120 -4.23 -0.40 2.67
CA GLY A 120 -4.84 0.88 2.30
C GLY A 120 -6.11 1.24 3.07
N PHE A 121 -6.46 0.51 4.13
CA PHE A 121 -7.58 0.88 5.02
C PHE A 121 -7.22 1.98 6.03
N GLN A 122 -6.22 2.79 5.69
CA GLN A 122 -5.71 3.90 6.49
C GLN A 122 -5.47 5.09 5.55
N ALA A 123 -6.31 6.11 5.66
CA ALA A 123 -6.16 7.36 4.95
C ALA A 123 -4.91 8.11 5.39
N THR A 124 -4.38 8.93 4.48
CA THR A 124 -3.30 9.88 4.74
C THR A 124 -3.74 11.28 4.28
N THR A 125 -3.04 12.34 4.67
CA THR A 125 -3.40 13.71 4.30
C THR A 125 -3.57 13.84 2.77
N GLY A 126 -4.83 13.93 2.33
CA GLY A 126 -5.22 14.10 0.93
C GLY A 126 -5.29 12.83 0.08
N SER A 127 -5.08 11.63 0.64
CA SER A 127 -5.16 10.37 -0.10
C SER A 127 -6.05 9.35 0.59
N GLN A 128 -6.85 8.64 -0.21
CA GLN A 128 -7.73 7.55 0.23
C GLN A 128 -8.70 7.96 1.36
N THR A 129 -9.34 9.13 1.26
CA THR A 129 -10.41 9.50 2.20
C THR A 129 -11.75 8.90 1.79
N ASN A 130 -12.64 8.69 2.76
CA ASN A 130 -14.05 8.34 2.51
C ASN A 130 -14.94 9.50 2.96
N GLU A 131 -15.62 10.16 2.02
CA GLU A 131 -16.50 11.30 2.30
C GLU A 131 -15.85 12.39 3.19
N GLY A 132 -14.53 12.59 3.00
CA GLY A 132 -13.73 13.54 3.78
C GLY A 132 -13.15 12.98 5.10
N HIS A 133 -13.63 11.84 5.61
CA HIS A 133 -12.97 11.15 6.72
C HIS A 133 -11.57 10.70 6.30
N GLY A 134 -10.57 10.95 7.17
CA GLY A 134 -9.16 10.77 6.85
C GLY A 134 -8.42 12.04 6.44
N PHE A 135 -9.12 13.16 6.20
CA PHE A 135 -8.45 14.43 5.94
C PHE A 135 -7.66 14.88 7.18
N GLY A 136 -6.35 15.08 7.01
CA GLY A 136 -5.42 15.39 8.10
C GLY A 136 -4.86 14.18 8.86
N ALA A 137 -5.24 12.95 8.48
CA ALA A 137 -4.63 11.73 9.03
C ALA A 137 -3.18 11.56 8.53
N ARG A 138 -2.29 11.07 9.39
CA ARG A 138 -0.88 10.88 9.02
C ARG A 138 -0.61 9.54 8.35
N GLY A 139 -1.55 8.61 8.38
CA GLY A 139 -1.38 7.26 7.84
C GLY A 139 -0.70 6.30 8.82
N LEU A 140 -0.75 6.59 10.12
CA LEU A 140 -0.08 5.78 11.13
C LEU A 140 -0.85 4.49 11.41
N ILE A 141 -0.13 3.47 11.89
CA ILE A 141 -0.73 2.19 12.26
C ILE A 141 -1.74 2.44 13.39
N GLY A 142 -3.02 2.12 13.12
CA GLY A 142 -4.09 2.22 14.13
C GLY A 142 -4.56 3.65 14.41
N GLU A 143 -4.22 4.61 13.57
CA GLU A 143 -4.71 5.98 13.71
C GLU A 143 -6.20 6.05 13.37
N HIS A 144 -7.02 6.27 14.39
CA HIS A 144 -8.48 6.34 14.24
C HIS A 144 -8.94 7.42 13.26
N ALA A 145 -8.23 8.55 13.20
CA ALA A 145 -8.61 9.68 12.35
C ALA A 145 -8.56 9.40 10.84
N GLY A 146 -7.90 8.31 10.43
CA GLY A 146 -7.88 7.85 9.04
C GLY A 146 -8.33 6.40 8.86
N ALA A 147 -9.01 5.81 9.84
CA ALA A 147 -9.42 4.41 9.75
C ALA A 147 -10.60 4.25 8.78
N LEU A 148 -10.45 3.38 7.76
CA LEU A 148 -11.47 3.21 6.72
C LEU A 148 -12.23 1.87 6.78
N ARG A 149 -11.81 0.97 7.66
CA ARG A 149 -12.36 -0.40 7.79
C ARG A 149 -13.88 -0.37 7.96
N ASP A 150 -14.39 0.49 8.84
CA ASP A 150 -15.79 0.42 9.25
C ASP A 150 -16.74 0.91 8.14
N PHE A 151 -16.29 1.85 7.31
CA PHE A 151 -16.96 2.18 6.05
C PHE A 151 -17.09 0.95 5.14
N ARG A 152 -16.00 0.21 4.95
CA ARG A 152 -16.02 -0.98 4.09
C ARG A 152 -16.95 -2.06 4.66
N LEU A 153 -16.91 -2.31 5.96
CA LEU A 153 -17.79 -3.29 6.60
C LEU A 153 -19.27 -2.87 6.53
N ALA A 154 -19.59 -1.57 6.66
CA ALA A 154 -20.95 -1.08 6.43
C ALA A 154 -21.41 -1.35 4.99
N ALA A 155 -20.54 -1.14 4.01
CA ALA A 155 -20.84 -1.44 2.61
C ALA A 155 -21.08 -2.93 2.37
N ASP A 156 -20.25 -3.80 2.96
CA ASP A 156 -20.40 -5.26 2.83
C ASP A 156 -21.70 -5.78 3.46
N ARG A 157 -22.19 -5.15 4.53
CA ARG A 157 -23.48 -5.50 5.16
C ARG A 157 -24.70 -4.93 4.43
N GLY A 158 -24.50 -3.95 3.54
CA GLY A 158 -25.60 -3.24 2.89
C GLY A 158 -26.16 -2.06 3.71
N ASP A 159 -25.52 -1.72 4.83
CA ASP A 159 -25.96 -0.66 5.75
C ASP A 159 -25.23 0.68 5.51
N TYR A 160 -24.49 0.79 4.39
CA TYR A 160 -23.77 2.02 4.07
C TYR A 160 -24.74 3.12 3.63
N VAL A 161 -24.88 4.15 4.46
CA VAL A 161 -25.68 5.34 4.18
C VAL A 161 -24.74 6.48 3.80
N ARG A 162 -24.73 6.82 2.50
CA ARG A 162 -23.93 7.91 1.92
C ARG A 162 -24.50 9.26 2.31
N VAL A 163 -23.63 10.24 2.56
CA VAL A 163 -24.05 11.65 2.56
C VAL A 163 -24.44 12.03 1.13
N GLY A 164 -25.74 12.25 0.93
CA GLY A 164 -26.32 12.71 -0.33
C GLY A 164 -26.32 14.23 -0.47
N GLU A 165 -27.19 14.74 -1.34
CA GLU A 165 -27.43 16.18 -1.46
C GLU A 165 -28.07 16.72 -0.17
N LEU A 166 -27.49 17.80 0.37
CA LEU A 166 -28.02 18.54 1.50
C LEU A 166 -28.01 20.02 1.14
N GLY A 167 -29.06 20.74 1.50
CA GLY A 167 -29.24 22.15 1.15
C GLY A 167 -29.98 22.95 2.22
N PRO A 168 -30.20 24.25 1.98
CA PRO A 168 -30.91 25.13 2.92
C PRO A 168 -32.33 24.66 3.25
N ASP A 169 -32.97 23.94 2.33
CA ASP A 169 -34.35 23.45 2.45
C ASP A 169 -34.41 21.99 2.92
N SER A 170 -33.28 21.36 3.25
CA SER A 170 -33.27 19.99 3.79
C SER A 170 -34.02 19.94 5.12
N THR A 171 -34.86 18.92 5.26
CA THR A 171 -35.62 18.64 6.47
C THR A 171 -34.69 18.22 7.61
N GLU A 172 -35.15 18.37 8.86
CA GLU A 172 -34.41 17.86 10.02
C GLU A 172 -34.16 16.35 9.91
N GLU A 173 -35.10 15.59 9.32
CA GLU A 173 -34.93 14.15 9.09
C GLU A 173 -33.78 13.85 8.13
N GLU A 174 -33.68 14.57 7.01
CA GLU A 174 -32.57 14.43 6.05
C GLU A 174 -31.22 14.83 6.67
N LEU A 175 -31.21 15.92 7.46
CA LEU A 175 -30.02 16.38 8.17
C LEU A 175 -29.60 15.43 9.29
N GLN A 176 -30.52 14.67 9.88
CA GLN A 176 -30.26 13.71 10.97
C GLN A 176 -30.20 12.25 10.52
N ALA A 177 -30.25 11.98 9.21
CA ALA A 177 -30.14 10.64 8.67
C ALA A 177 -28.89 9.92 9.21
N PRO A 178 -28.94 8.58 9.37
CA PRO A 178 -27.87 7.79 9.98
C PRO A 178 -26.69 7.57 9.01
N PHE A 179 -26.08 8.67 8.55
CA PHE A 179 -24.94 8.61 7.63
C PHE A 179 -23.79 7.82 8.25
N THR A 180 -23.26 6.84 7.52
CA THR A 180 -22.12 6.03 7.98
C THR A 180 -20.92 6.90 8.34
N LEU A 181 -20.70 8.00 7.61
CA LEU A 181 -19.70 9.02 7.93
C LEU A 181 -19.81 9.52 9.37
N ARG A 182 -21.02 9.79 9.86
CA ARG A 182 -21.26 10.34 11.20
C ARG A 182 -20.84 9.35 12.27
N GLU A 183 -21.24 8.10 12.12
CA GLU A 183 -20.92 7.03 13.08
C GLU A 183 -19.41 6.79 13.15
N VAL A 184 -18.76 6.63 12.00
CA VAL A 184 -17.31 6.37 11.94
C VAL A 184 -16.52 7.57 12.49
N VAL A 185 -16.90 8.80 12.15
CA VAL A 185 -16.24 10.01 12.66
C VAL A 185 -16.45 10.17 14.17
N ALA A 186 -17.65 9.89 14.68
CA ALA A 186 -17.95 9.94 16.12
C ALA A 186 -17.10 8.92 16.89
N ALA A 187 -17.04 7.67 16.41
CA ALA A 187 -16.22 6.62 16.98
C ALA A 187 -14.73 7.03 16.99
N ALA A 188 -14.21 7.55 15.87
CA ALA A 188 -12.82 8.00 15.78
C ALA A 188 -12.49 9.12 16.78
N ARG A 189 -13.44 10.03 17.06
CA ARG A 189 -13.27 11.14 18.00
C ARG A 189 -13.42 10.73 19.47
N SER A 190 -14.23 9.72 19.78
CA SER A 190 -14.42 9.23 21.16
C SER A 190 -13.14 8.72 21.82
N GLY A 191 -12.11 8.37 21.03
CA GLY A 191 -10.78 8.00 21.51
C GLY A 191 -9.93 9.17 22.04
N GLY A 192 -10.46 10.40 22.08
CA GLY A 192 -9.76 11.58 22.60
C GLY A 192 -8.66 12.14 21.69
N GLN A 193 -8.49 11.58 20.48
CA GLN A 193 -7.51 12.01 19.48
C GLN A 193 -8.24 12.43 18.21
N SER A 194 -8.50 13.73 18.06
CA SER A 194 -8.99 14.28 16.79
C SER A 194 -7.81 14.48 15.83
N ALA A 195 -8.01 14.26 14.53
CA ALA A 195 -7.07 14.79 13.55
C ALA A 195 -6.92 16.31 13.77
N PRO A 196 -5.69 16.85 13.70
CA PRO A 196 -5.49 18.29 13.74
C PRO A 196 -6.30 18.91 12.58
N LEU A 197 -7.33 19.67 12.91
CA LEU A 197 -8.12 20.39 11.92
C LEU A 197 -7.27 21.56 11.40
N GLY A 198 -7.04 21.60 10.08
CA GLY A 198 -6.52 22.78 9.37
C GLY A 198 -5.13 22.63 8.74
N ILE A 199 -4.90 23.45 7.71
CA ILE A 199 -3.64 23.57 6.93
C ILE A 199 -2.47 24.09 7.80
N GLY A 200 -2.73 24.51 9.05
CA GLY A 200 -1.76 25.19 9.93
C GLY A 200 -1.07 24.33 10.99
N GLY A 201 -1.26 23.01 11.01
CA GLY A 201 -0.53 22.15 11.95
C GLY A 201 0.93 21.99 11.55
N ASN A 202 1.87 22.11 12.50
CA ASN A 202 3.29 21.78 12.30
C ASN A 202 3.42 20.29 11.94
N HIS A 203 3.45 20.00 10.64
CA HIS A 203 3.63 18.65 10.13
C HIS A 203 5.13 18.36 10.03
N GLU A 204 5.68 17.63 10.99
CA GLU A 204 6.88 16.83 10.73
C GLU A 204 6.46 15.61 9.90
N ILE A 205 6.75 15.69 8.61
CA ILE A 205 6.69 14.57 7.69
C ILE A 205 7.78 13.57 8.13
N GLY A 206 7.35 12.48 8.76
CA GLY A 206 8.24 11.39 9.18
C GLY A 206 9.04 10.86 7.99
N GLY A 207 10.36 10.81 8.17
CA GLY A 207 11.33 10.37 7.17
C GLY A 207 11.46 8.86 7.02
#